data_AF-A0A2S2QYK4-F1
#
_entry.id   AF-A0A2S2QYK4-F1
#
_cell.length_a   1.000
_cell.length_b   1.000
_cell.length_c   1.000
_cell.angle_alpha   90.00
_cell.angle_beta   90.00
_cell.angle_gamma   90.00
#
_symmetry.space_group_name_H-M   'P 1'
#
loop_
_entity.id
_entity.type
_entity.pdbx_description
1 polymer ?
#
loop_
_entity_poly.entity_id
_entity_poly.type
_entity_poly.pdbx_seq_one_letter_code
_entity_poly.pdbx_strand_id
1 'polypeptide(L)'
;MWTVVHFTNENAVEAVPSHWVKKDVCGWPKKNIKKHIHHRSIVNTFDFDYFPSRTLNKGIASYLEAKSKVKKAEETSDLSTCDEIQSKIRCKKVFVHDPPIFNEFLNRGKF
;
A
#
# COMPACT_ATOMS: atom_id res chain seq x y z
N MET A 1 5.18 -2.89 19.60
CA MET A 1 5.25 -2.17 18.31
C MET A 1 4.76 -3.08 17.19
N TRP A 2 3.99 -2.51 16.27
CA TRP A 2 3.42 -3.14 15.07
C TRP A 2 4.05 -2.55 13.81
N THR A 3 4.06 -3.35 12.76
CA THR A 3 4.62 -3.01 11.44
C THR A 3 3.60 -3.43 10.38
N VAL A 4 3.38 -2.57 9.39
CA VAL A 4 2.55 -2.87 8.23
C VAL A 4 3.47 -3.35 7.12
N VAL A 5 3.20 -4.55 6.62
CA VAL A 5 3.97 -5.19 5.57
C VAL A 5 3.09 -5.49 4.37
N HIS A 6 3.67 -5.39 3.18
CA HIS A 6 3.07 -5.80 1.92
C HIS A 6 3.78 -7.06 1.44
N PHE A 7 3.04 -8.15 1.33
CA PHE A 7 3.53 -9.41 0.79
C PHE A 7 3.55 -9.30 -0.74
N THR A 8 4.74 -9.34 -1.32
CA THR A 8 4.92 -9.12 -2.77
C THR A 8 4.35 -10.26 -3.60
N ASN A 9 4.40 -11.49 -3.10
CA ASN A 9 3.90 -12.67 -3.83
C ASN A 9 2.39 -12.75 -3.85
N GLU A 10 1.72 -12.41 -2.75
CA GLU A 10 0.26 -12.50 -2.61
C GLU A 10 -0.45 -11.16 -2.87
N ASN A 11 0.31 -10.09 -3.10
CA ASN A 11 -0.17 -8.71 -3.19
C ASN A 11 -1.07 -8.30 -2.02
N ALA A 12 -0.83 -8.84 -0.83
CA ALA A 12 -1.65 -8.62 0.36
C ALA A 12 -0.93 -7.70 1.34
N VAL A 13 -1.66 -6.77 1.98
CA VAL A 13 -1.11 -5.90 3.03
C VAL A 13 -1.64 -6.33 4.38
N GLU A 14 -0.76 -6.56 5.35
CA GLU A 14 -1.16 -7.00 6.69
C GLU A 14 -0.38 -6.33 7.82
N ALA A 15 -0.98 -6.33 9.00
CA ALA A 15 -0.41 -5.78 10.22
C ALA A 15 0.22 -6.89 11.06
N VAL A 16 1.54 -6.85 11.23
CA VAL A 16 2.33 -7.84 11.96
C VAL A 16 3.05 -7.23 13.17
N PRO A 17 3.37 -8.04 14.20
CA PRO A 17 4.32 -7.63 15.23
C PRO A 17 5.67 -7.26 14.60
N SER A 18 6.31 -6.19 15.09
CA SER A 18 7.55 -5.68 14.47
C SER A 18 8.70 -6.69 14.46
N HIS A 19 8.74 -7.60 15.44
CA HIS A 19 9.77 -8.62 15.55
C HIS A 19 9.63 -9.76 14.52
N TRP A 20 8.51 -9.83 13.78
CA TRP A 20 8.32 -10.81 12.71
C TRP A 20 9.01 -10.41 11.41
N VAL A 21 9.30 -9.12 11.27
CA VAL A 21 9.89 -8.54 10.07
C VAL A 21 11.40 -8.45 10.25
N LYS A 22 12.16 -9.05 9.35
CA LYS A 22 13.62 -8.97 9.30
C LYS A 22 14.04 -8.60 7.88
N LYS A 23 14.55 -7.38 7.70
CA LYS A 23 14.93 -6.83 6.38
C LYS A 23 13.73 -6.83 5.43
N ASP A 24 13.76 -7.70 4.42
CA ASP A 24 12.76 -7.82 3.35
C ASP A 24 11.96 -9.13 3.44
N VAL A 25 12.03 -9.82 4.58
CA VAL A 25 11.24 -11.03 4.85
C VAL A 25 10.40 -10.86 6.11
N CYS A 26 9.19 -11.42 6.08
CA CYS A 26 8.29 -11.49 7.22
C CYS A 26 7.99 -12.94 7.56
N GLY A 27 8.16 -13.29 8.83
CA GLY A 27 7.70 -14.58 9.36
C GLY A 27 6.17 -14.58 9.49
N TRP A 28 5.51 -15.54 8.87
CA TRP A 28 4.06 -15.71 8.93
C TRP A 28 3.70 -17.13 9.40
N PRO A 29 2.76 -17.28 10.35
CA PRO A 29 2.45 -18.57 10.95
C PRO A 29 1.65 -19.47 9.98
N LYS A 30 1.99 -20.76 9.94
CA LYS A 30 1.29 -21.77 9.11
C LYS A 30 -0.14 -22.06 9.59
N LYS A 31 -0.35 -21.98 10.90
CA LYS A 31 -1.62 -22.34 11.57
C LYS A 31 -1.96 -21.27 12.60
N ASN A 32 -3.25 -21.15 12.94
CA ASN A 32 -3.72 -20.31 14.05
C ASN A 32 -3.27 -18.83 14.00
N ILE A 33 -3.27 -18.22 12.80
CA ILE A 33 -2.77 -16.85 12.54
C ILE A 33 -3.29 -15.84 13.58
N LYS A 34 -4.62 -15.82 13.81
CA LYS A 34 -5.27 -14.90 14.77
C LYS A 34 -4.69 -15.00 16.18
N LYS A 35 -4.39 -16.23 16.64
CA LYS A 35 -3.82 -16.48 17.97
C LYS A 35 -2.40 -15.95 18.04
N HIS A 36 -1.58 -16.20 17.02
CA HIS A 36 -0.19 -15.73 16.98
C HIS A 36 -0.09 -14.20 16.91
N ILE A 37 -0.97 -13.56 16.16
CA ILE A 37 -1.07 -12.09 16.10
C ILE A 37 -1.45 -11.52 17.47
N HIS A 38 -2.49 -12.08 18.10
CA HIS A 38 -2.96 -11.63 19.42
C HIS A 38 -1.88 -11.79 20.50
N HIS A 39 -1.24 -12.96 20.55
CA HIS A 39 -0.17 -13.25 21.52
C HIS A 39 1.18 -12.63 21.16
N ARG A 40 1.33 -12.06 19.95
CA ARG A 40 2.61 -11.57 19.41
C ARG A 40 3.71 -12.63 19.54
N SER A 41 3.38 -13.87 19.19
CA SER A 41 4.26 -15.03 19.38
C SER A 41 5.63 -14.81 18.76
N ILE A 42 6.67 -15.41 19.33
CA ILE A 42 8.01 -15.35 18.76
C ILE A 42 8.05 -16.21 17.49
N VAL A 43 8.66 -15.70 16.43
CA VAL A 43 8.87 -16.46 15.19
C VAL A 43 9.79 -17.65 15.44
N ASN A 44 9.32 -18.84 15.09
CA ASN A 44 10.05 -20.10 15.18
C ASN A 44 10.16 -20.72 13.78
N THR A 45 11.24 -21.44 13.48
CA THR A 45 11.45 -22.05 12.15
C THR A 45 10.50 -23.20 11.83
N PHE A 46 9.86 -23.80 12.82
CA PHE A 46 8.91 -24.90 12.62
C PHE A 46 7.49 -24.40 12.30
N ASP A 47 7.01 -23.44 13.10
CA ASP A 47 5.63 -22.97 13.04
C ASP A 47 5.40 -21.80 12.07
N PHE A 48 6.48 -21.14 11.63
CA PHE A 48 6.44 -19.97 10.76
C PHE A 48 7.20 -20.21 9.46
N ASP A 49 6.63 -19.73 8.36
CA ASP A 49 7.32 -19.61 7.08
C ASP A 49 7.75 -18.15 6.86
N TYR A 50 8.81 -17.96 6.09
CA TYR A 50 9.31 -16.65 5.75
C TYR A 50 8.87 -16.28 4.34
N PHE A 51 8.10 -15.21 4.24
CA PHE A 51 7.63 -14.70 2.96
C PHE A 51 8.35 -13.40 2.61
N PRO A 52 8.66 -13.18 1.32
CA PRO A 52 9.19 -11.90 0.86
C PRO A 52 8.13 -10.82 1.08
N SER A 53 8.53 -9.74 1.75
CA SER A 53 7.62 -8.69 2.15
C SER A 53 8.31 -7.34 2.18
N ARG A 54 7.63 -6.30 1.70
CA ARG A 54 8.08 -4.91 1.79
C ARG A 54 7.49 -4.25 3.03
N THR A 55 8.33 -3.61 3.84
CA THR A 55 7.84 -2.82 4.97
C THR A 55 7.27 -1.49 4.47
N LEU A 56 5.99 -1.22 4.76
CA LEU A 56 5.33 0.04 4.42
C LEU A 56 5.38 1.04 5.58
N ASN A 57 5.16 0.57 6.80
CA ASN A 57 5.13 1.43 7.99
C ASN A 57 5.61 0.66 9.22
N LYS A 58 6.39 1.30 10.09
CA LYS A 58 7.04 0.68 11.26
C LYS A 58 6.80 1.51 12.52
N GLY A 59 6.87 0.86 13.68
CA GLY A 59 6.85 1.55 14.98
C GLY A 59 5.46 1.98 15.47
N ILE A 60 4.42 1.25 15.08
CA ILE A 60 3.03 1.58 15.44
C ILE A 60 2.73 1.03 16.85
N ALA A 61 2.14 1.84 17.73
CA ALA A 61 1.90 1.43 19.11
C ALA A 61 0.71 0.46 19.24
N SER A 62 -0.39 0.76 18.55
CA SER A 62 -1.66 0.02 18.66
C SER A 62 -1.95 -0.85 17.44
N TYR A 63 -2.53 -2.04 17.66
CA TYR A 63 -2.98 -2.91 16.58
C TYR A 63 -4.07 -2.27 15.73
N LEU A 64 -4.97 -1.51 16.37
CA LEU A 64 -6.07 -0.84 15.68
C LEU A 64 -5.54 0.21 14.70
N GLU A 65 -4.56 1.00 15.13
CA GLU A 65 -3.91 1.99 14.26
C GLU A 65 -3.20 1.31 13.08
N ALA A 66 -2.56 0.16 13.32
CA ALA A 66 -1.93 -0.62 12.25
C ALA A 66 -2.97 -1.14 11.24
N LYS A 67 -4.11 -1.67 11.71
CA LYS A 67 -5.21 -2.10 10.84
C LYS A 67 -5.81 -0.95 10.03
N SER A 68 -5.98 0.23 10.62
CA SER A 68 -6.42 1.42 9.88
C SER A 68 -5.43 1.80 8.77
N LYS A 69 -4.13 1.63 9.00
CA LYS A 69 -3.09 1.87 7.99
C LYS A 69 -3.06 0.78 6.91
N VAL A 70 -3.32 -0.47 7.26
CA VAL A 70 -3.50 -1.58 6.30
C VAL A 70 -4.63 -1.25 5.33
N LYS A 71 -5.81 -0.90 5.86
CA LYS A 71 -6.97 -0.56 5.03
C LYS A 71 -6.68 0.57 4.04
N LYS A 72 -6.01 1.63 4.51
CA LYS A 72 -5.56 2.74 3.64
C LYS A 72 -4.58 2.28 2.56
N ALA A 73 -3.64 1.39 2.90
CA ALA A 73 -2.65 0.89 1.95
C ALA A 73 -3.29 -0.01 0.87
N GLU A 74 -4.26 -0.85 1.25
CA GLU A 74 -5.07 -1.64 0.31
C GLU A 74 -5.82 -0.71 -0.65
N GLU A 75 -6.50 0.31 -0.14
CA GLU A 75 -7.21 1.32 -0.96
C GLU A 75 -6.26 2.05 -1.93
N THR A 76 -5.04 2.41 -1.51
CA THR A 76 -4.08 3.09 -2.42
C THR A 76 -3.52 2.21 -3.53
N SER A 77 -3.68 0.88 -3.46
CA SER A 77 -3.14 -0.05 -4.45
C SER A 77 -3.99 -0.09 -5.73
N ASP A 78 -5.31 0.08 -5.57
CA ASP A 78 -6.29 0.06 -6.67
C ASP A 78 -6.76 1.45 -7.11
N LEU A 79 -6.51 2.50 -6.32
CA LEU A 79 -6.94 3.86 -6.65
C LEU A 79 -5.88 4.62 -7.47
N SER A 80 -5.67 4.15 -8.70
CA SER A 80 -5.34 5.04 -9.83
C SER A 80 -6.62 5.62 -10.46
N THR A 81 -7.60 5.98 -9.64
CA THR A 81 -8.74 6.80 -10.06
C THR A 81 -9.06 7.75 -8.94
N CYS A 82 -8.94 9.03 -9.26
CA CYS A 82 -9.21 10.18 -8.43
C CYS A 82 -10.66 10.17 -7.94
N ASP A 83 -10.88 9.91 -6.65
CA ASP A 83 -12.12 10.30 -5.98
C ASP A 83 -11.81 10.99 -4.65
N GLU A 84 -11.82 12.32 -4.74
CA GLU A 84 -12.36 13.29 -3.78
C GLU A 84 -13.39 12.63 -2.81
N ILE A 85 -13.46 12.87 -1.50
CA ILE A 85 -13.55 14.12 -0.77
C ILE A 85 -13.29 13.78 0.71
N GLN A 86 -12.26 14.35 1.33
CA GLN A 86 -12.36 15.11 2.58
C GLN A 86 -10.97 15.46 3.14
N SER A 87 -10.76 16.77 3.26
CA SER A 87 -9.75 17.48 4.06
C SER A 87 -8.29 17.56 3.54
N LYS A 88 -8.07 18.65 2.79
CA LYS A 88 -6.91 19.56 2.83
C LYS A 88 -5.51 18.97 2.61
N ILE A 89 -5.16 18.60 1.36
CA ILE A 89 -3.79 18.82 0.85
C ILE A 89 -3.88 19.27 -0.62
N ARG A 90 -3.32 20.45 -0.91
CA ARG A 90 -3.30 21.08 -2.23
C ARG A 90 -2.36 20.31 -3.16
N CYS A 91 -2.89 19.42 -3.99
CA CYS A 91 -2.16 18.89 -5.14
C CYS A 91 -1.97 20.01 -6.16
N LYS A 92 -0.71 20.31 -6.50
CA LYS A 92 -0.39 21.17 -7.63
C LYS A 92 -0.76 20.40 -8.90
N LYS A 93 -1.81 20.84 -9.61
CA LYS A 93 -2.17 20.34 -10.93
C LYS A 93 -0.96 20.51 -11.86
N VAL A 94 -0.46 19.42 -12.42
CA VAL A 94 0.28 19.47 -13.68
C VAL A 94 -0.76 19.89 -14.71
N PHE A 95 -0.58 21.08 -15.28
CA PHE A 95 -1.41 21.57 -16.38
C PHE A 95 -1.04 20.73 -17.59
N VAL A 96 -1.77 19.63 -17.81
CA VAL A 96 -1.72 18.92 -19.08
C VAL A 96 -2.38 19.86 -20.07
N HIS A 97 -1.58 20.50 -20.92
CA HIS A 97 -2.11 21.25 -22.05
C HIS A 97 -2.85 20.26 -22.95
N ASP A 98 -4.07 20.62 -23.37
CA ASP A 98 -4.76 19.91 -24.43
C ASP A 98 -3.83 19.76 -25.65
N PRO A 99 -3.82 18.59 -26.32
CA PRO A 99 -3.07 18.44 -27.56
C PRO A 99 -3.56 19.50 -28.55
N PRO A 100 -2.65 20.22 -29.24
CA PRO A 100 -3.05 21.28 -30.15
C PRO A 100 -3.93 20.70 -31.26
N ILE A 101 -5.16 21.21 -31.36
CA ILE A 101 -6.07 20.92 -32.46
C ILE A 101 -5.46 21.55 -33.71
N PHE A 102 -4.94 20.71 -34.61
CA PHE A 102 -4.47 21.13 -35.91
C PHE A 102 -5.67 21.40 -36.83
N ASN A 103 -6.09 22.66 -36.92
CA ASN A 103 -7.12 23.10 -37.85
C ASN A 103 -6.50 23.31 -39.25
N GLU A 104 -6.49 22.26 -40.07
CA GLU A 104 -6.11 22.31 -41.50
C GLU A 104 -7.29 22.76 -42.38
N PHE A 105 -7.88 23.94 -42.15
CA PHE A 105 -9.00 24.42 -43.00
C PHE A 105 -9.02 25.92 -43.29
N LEU A 106 -7.86 26.59 -43.31
CA LEU A 106 -7.78 28.00 -43.74
C LEU A 106 -6.48 28.26 -44.51
N ASN A 107 -6.35 27.64 -45.68
CA ASN A 107 -5.71 28.26 -46.86
C ASN A 107 -5.77 27.32 -48.06
N ARG A 108 -6.85 27.42 -48.84
CA ARG A 108 -6.78 27.49 -50.30
C ARG A 108 -8.17 27.77 -50.86
N GLY A 109 -8.44 29.06 -51.07
CA GLY A 109 -9.59 29.52 -51.82
C GLY A 109 -9.61 31.04 -51.96
N LYS A 110 -9.34 31.51 -53.19
CA LYS A 110 -9.40 32.88 -53.74
C LYS A 110 -8.05 33.62 -53.63
N PHE A 111 -7.35 33.98 -54.71
CA PHE A 111 -7.74 34.35 -56.07
C PHE A 111 -6.78 33.78 -57.11
#